data_AF-A0A397UC13-F1
#
_entry.id   AF-A0A397UC13-F1
#
_cell.length_a   1.000
_cell.length_b   1.000
_cell.length_c   1.000
_cell.angle_alpha   90.00
_cell.angle_beta   90.00
_cell.angle_gamma   90.00
#
_symmetry.space_group_name_H-M   'P 1'
#
loop_
_entity.id
_entity.type
_entity.pdbx_description
1 polymer ?
#
loop_
_entity_poly.entity_id
_entity_poly.type
_entity_poly.pdbx_seq_one_letter_code
_entity_poly.pdbx_strand_id
1 'polypeptide(L)'
;SCFLLIFSHNILQMILSNITRLFDSVNVIQKRTFIKNFKKLFQRIDLPPIPKQIPQSSFYFNIERVDEFQWMQDPNNQDVREYIAAENEFIH
;
A
#
# COMPACT_ATOMS: atom_id res chain seq x y z
N SER A 1 -17.50 0.79 -60.70
CA SER A 1 -16.20 0.85 -59.99
C SER A 1 -16.25 1.57 -58.63
N CYS A 2 -17.12 2.55 -58.37
CA CYS A 2 -17.18 3.24 -57.06
C CYS A 2 -17.74 2.41 -55.90
N PHE A 3 -18.67 1.48 -56.14
CA PHE A 3 -19.33 0.70 -55.08
C PHE A 3 -18.37 -0.26 -54.36
N LEU A 4 -17.43 -0.86 -55.09
CA LEU A 4 -16.40 -1.74 -54.53
C LEU A 4 -15.37 -0.97 -53.68
N LEU A 5 -15.09 0.29 -54.02
CA LEU A 5 -14.20 1.17 -53.25
C LEU A 5 -14.84 1.65 -51.93
N ILE A 6 -16.15 1.93 -51.95
CA ILE A 6 -16.89 2.29 -50.73
C ILE A 6 -17.00 1.07 -49.81
N PHE A 7 -17.27 -0.12 -50.37
CA PHE A 7 -17.33 -1.35 -49.59
C PHE A 7 -15.98 -1.70 -48.96
N SER A 8 -14.88 -1.60 -49.72
CA SER A 8 -13.53 -1.84 -49.18
C SER A 8 -13.13 -0.82 -48.11
N HIS A 9 -13.50 0.45 -48.28
CA HIS A 9 -13.27 1.49 -47.28
C HIS A 9 -14.01 1.20 -45.97
N ASN A 10 -15.29 0.81 -46.04
CA ASN A 10 -16.09 0.50 -44.85
C ASN A 10 -15.55 -0.73 -44.09
N ILE A 11 -15.12 -1.77 -44.81
CA ILE A 11 -14.48 -2.95 -44.21
C ILE A 11 -13.17 -2.56 -43.53
N LEU A 12 -12.36 -1.70 -44.15
CA LEU A 12 -11.11 -1.21 -43.57
C LEU A 12 -11.35 -0.43 -42.27
N GLN A 13 -12.33 0.48 -42.25
CA GLN A 13 -12.69 1.26 -41.05
C GLN A 13 -13.19 0.36 -39.91
N MET A 14 -13.99 -0.66 -40.23
CA MET A 14 -14.47 -1.63 -39.25
C MET A 14 -13.32 -2.42 -38.62
N ILE A 15 -12.35 -2.87 -39.42
CA ILE A 15 -11.16 -3.58 -38.94
C ILE A 15 -10.32 -2.68 -38.03
N LEU A 16 -10.05 -1.44 -38.44
CA LEU A 16 -9.29 -0.47 -37.65
C LEU A 16 -9.97 -0.14 -36.30
N SER A 17 -11.30 0.00 -36.30
CA SER A 17 -12.07 0.24 -35.07
C SER A 17 -12.02 -0.95 -34.10
N ASN A 18 -12.08 -2.18 -34.62
CA ASN A 18 -11.96 -3.37 -33.79
C ASN A 18 -10.56 -3.56 -33.22
N ILE A 19 -9.52 -3.28 -34.02
CA ILE A 19 -8.12 -3.34 -33.56
C ILE A 19 -7.88 -2.33 -32.43
N THR A 20 -8.31 -1.07 -32.62
CA THR A 20 -8.17 -0.04 -31.58
C THR A 20 -8.91 -0.40 -30.29
N ARG A 21 -10.14 -0.91 -30.39
CA ARG A 21 -10.89 -1.43 -29.22
C ARG A 21 -10.19 -2.58 -28.51
N LEU A 22 -9.59 -3.51 -29.25
CA LEU A 22 -8.82 -4.62 -28.66
C LEU A 22 -7.58 -4.10 -27.93
N PHE A 23 -6.81 -3.19 -28.53
CA PHE A 23 -5.64 -2.59 -27.89
C PHE A 23 -6.01 -1.82 -26.61
N ASP A 24 -7.08 -1.03 -26.63
CA ASP A 24 -7.57 -0.33 -25.45
C ASP A 24 -8.00 -1.30 -24.34
N SER A 25 -8.69 -2.38 -24.71
CA SER A 25 -9.12 -3.39 -23.74
C SER A 25 -7.93 -4.09 -23.07
N VAL A 26 -6.89 -4.44 -23.84
CA VAL A 26 -5.66 -5.05 -23.33
C VAL A 26 -4.93 -4.10 -22.40
N ASN A 27 -4.79 -2.83 -22.78
CA ASN A 27 -4.19 -1.79 -21.94
C ASN A 27 -4.93 -1.61 -20.61
N VAL A 28 -6.26 -1.61 -20.64
CA VAL A 28 -7.09 -1.51 -19.42
C VAL A 28 -6.93 -2.75 -18.53
N ILE A 29 -6.93 -3.96 -19.11
CA ILE A 29 -6.75 -5.22 -18.37
C ILE A 29 -5.35 -5.25 -17.70
N GLN A 30 -4.30 -4.86 -18.42
CA GLN A 30 -2.94 -4.80 -17.88
C GLN A 30 -2.82 -3.79 -16.75
N LYS A 31 -3.36 -2.57 -16.92
CA LYS A 31 -3.40 -1.54 -15.85
C LYS A 31 -4.15 -2.03 -14.62
N ARG A 32 -5.33 -2.66 -14.80
CA ARG A 32 -6.10 -3.22 -13.68
C ARG A 32 -5.35 -4.33 -12.96
N THR A 33 -4.67 -5.20 -13.71
CA THR A 33 -3.86 -6.31 -13.15
C THR A 33 -2.68 -5.77 -12.36
N PHE A 34 -1.97 -4.78 -12.90
CA PHE A 34 -0.90 -4.07 -12.20
C PHE A 34 -1.39 -3.45 -10.89
N ILE A 35 -2.48 -2.66 -10.93
CA ILE A 35 -3.04 -2.01 -9.73
C ILE A 35 -3.48 -3.06 -8.70
N LYS A 36 -4.08 -4.17 -9.12
CA LYS A 36 -4.50 -5.25 -8.23
C LYS A 36 -3.30 -5.92 -7.56
N ASN A 37 -2.24 -6.20 -8.31
CA ASN A 37 -1.02 -6.81 -7.78
C ASN A 37 -0.24 -5.85 -6.88
N PHE A 38 -0.19 -4.57 -7.25
CA PHE A 38 0.38 -3.50 -6.43
C PHE A 38 -0.36 -3.40 -5.10
N LYS A 39 -1.70 -3.29 -5.11
CA LYS A 39 -2.50 -3.29 -3.88
C LYS A 39 -2.27 -4.53 -3.01
N LYS A 40 -2.19 -5.72 -3.61
CA LYS A 40 -1.87 -6.96 -2.88
C LYS A 40 -0.50 -6.94 -2.23
N LEU A 41 0.48 -6.28 -2.83
CA LEU A 41 1.82 -6.13 -2.28
C LEU A 41 1.81 -5.28 -0.99
N PHE A 42 1.08 -4.17 -0.99
CA PHE A 42 0.98 -3.27 0.16
C PHE A 42 -0.02 -3.73 1.23
N GLN A 43 -0.99 -4.58 0.87
CA GLN A 43 -1.94 -5.16 1.82
C GLN A 43 -1.33 -6.28 2.70
N ARG A 44 -0.12 -6.75 2.38
CA ARG A 44 0.57 -7.83 3.13
C ARG A 44 1.71 -7.35 4.01
N ILE A 45 1.88 -6.03 4.13
CA ILE A 45 2.85 -5.48 5.07
C ILE A 45 2.07 -5.27 6.35
N ASP A 46 2.04 -6.29 7.21
CA ASP A 46 1.74 -6.05 8.61
C ASP A 46 2.80 -5.07 9.11
N LEU A 47 2.34 -3.98 9.73
CA LEU A 47 3.23 -2.97 10.27
C LEU A 47 3.68 -3.44 11.65
N PRO A 48 4.96 -3.24 12.01
CA PRO A 48 5.39 -3.56 13.36
C PRO A 48 4.57 -2.72 14.36
N PRO A 49 4.27 -3.26 15.54
CA PRO A 49 3.62 -2.50 16.59
C PRO A 49 4.49 -1.29 16.96
N ILE A 50 3.88 -0.12 17.05
CA ILE A 50 4.58 1.13 17.38
C ILE A 50 4.28 1.45 18.85
N PRO A 51 5.30 1.66 19.70
CA PRO A 51 5.08 1.98 21.10
C PRO A 51 4.46 3.37 21.26
N LYS A 52 3.65 3.54 22.31
CA LYS A 52 3.09 4.84 22.71
C LYS A 52 4.23 5.80 23.09
N GLN A 53 4.11 7.06 22.68
CA GLN A 53 5.03 8.12 23.09
C GLN A 53 4.37 8.92 24.21
N ILE A 54 4.92 8.82 25.42
CA ILE A 54 4.41 9.52 26.61
C ILE A 54 5.58 10.35 27.15
N PRO A 55 5.68 11.64 26.77
CA PRO A 55 6.82 12.47 27.15
C PRO A 55 6.88 12.62 28.67
N GLN A 56 7.95 12.12 29.27
CA GLN A 56 8.24 12.27 30.69
C GLN A 56 9.53 13.05 30.86
N SER A 57 9.47 14.17 31.58
CA SER A 57 10.68 14.93 31.88
C SER A 57 11.36 14.42 33.14
N SER A 58 12.68 14.36 33.09
CA SER A 58 13.53 14.03 34.22
C SER A 58 14.71 15.00 34.26
N PHE A 59 15.17 15.32 35.46
CA PHE A 59 16.32 16.20 35.68
C PHE A 59 17.52 15.36 36.11
N TYR A 60 18.60 15.42 35.34
CA TYR A 60 19.85 14.72 35.64
C TYR A 60 21.05 15.62 35.42
N PHE A 61 21.93 15.76 36.42
CA PHE A 61 23.07 16.68 36.39
C PHE A 61 22.71 18.12 35.97
N ASN A 62 21.62 18.68 36.52
CA ASN A 62 21.08 20.01 36.16
C ASN A 62 20.66 20.17 34.68
N ILE A 63 20.51 19.07 33.95
CA ILE A 63 20.01 19.07 32.57
C ILE A 63 18.64 18.40 32.56
N GLU A 64 17.65 19.09 31.98
CA GLU A 64 16.34 18.50 31.70
C GLU A 64 16.44 17.58 30.48
N ARG A 65 15.90 16.37 30.61
CA ARG A 65 15.75 15.41 29.53
C ARG A 65 14.31 14.96 29.44
N VAL A 66 13.81 14.83 28.23
CA VAL A 66 12.49 14.25 27.95
C VAL A 66 12.71 12.87 27.36
N ASP A 67 12.14 11.86 28.01
CA ASP A 67 12.13 10.47 27.53
C ASP A 67 10.67 10.04 27.34
N GLU A 68 10.31 9.78 26.09
CA GLU A 68 8.95 9.41 25.67
C GLU A 68 8.64 7.93 25.95
N PHE A 69 9.68 7.14 26.25
CA PHE A 69 9.61 5.69 26.43
C PHE A 69 9.96 5.26 27.85
N GLN A 70 10.03 6.21 28.79
CA GLN A 70 10.35 5.92 30.19
C GLN A 70 9.36 4.92 30.82
N TRP A 71 8.10 4.94 30.39
CA TRP A 71 7.06 3.99 30.82
C TRP A 71 7.36 2.52 30.49
N MET A 72 8.26 2.25 29.53
CA MET A 72 8.67 0.90 29.15
C MET A 72 9.63 0.25 30.15
N GLN A 73 10.15 1.02 31.11
CA GLN A 73 11.07 0.52 32.13
C GLN A 73 10.35 -0.28 33.23
N ASP A 74 9.03 -0.13 33.39
CA ASP A 74 8.24 -0.85 34.40
C ASP A 74 7.61 -2.13 33.82
N PRO A 75 8.10 -3.33 34.21
CA PRO A 75 7.54 -4.60 33.72
C PRO A 75 6.12 -4.88 34.24
N ASN A 76 5.67 -4.18 35.28
CA ASN A 76 4.32 -4.32 35.81
C ASN A 76 3.30 -3.42 35.09
N ASN A 77 3.75 -2.53 34.22
CA ASN A 77 2.87 -1.67 33.44
C ASN A 77 2.10 -2.51 32.39
N GLN A 78 0.78 -2.30 32.33
CA GLN A 78 -0.11 -3.00 31.39
C GLN A 78 0.24 -2.66 29.93
N ASP A 79 0.56 -1.41 29.63
CA ASP A 79 0.92 -0.98 28.27
C ASP A 79 2.18 -1.69 27.76
N VAL A 80 3.11 -2.01 28.66
CA VAL A 80 4.37 -2.71 28.33
C VAL A 80 4.07 -4.16 27.95
N ARG A 81 3.21 -4.82 28.72
CA ARG A 81 2.78 -6.19 28.42
C ARG A 81 2.04 -6.28 27.08
N GLU A 82 1.17 -5.33 26.81
CA GLU A 82 0.43 -5.27 25.54
C GLU A 82 1.37 -5.07 24.36
N TYR A 83 2.33 -4.15 24.48
CA TYR A 83 3.33 -3.91 23.44
C TYR A 83 4.20 -5.14 23.18
N ILE A 84 4.72 -5.79 24.23
CA ILE A 84 5.52 -7.01 24.10
C ILE A 84 4.70 -8.15 23.45
N ALA A 85 3.43 -8.31 23.84
CA ALA A 85 2.56 -9.32 23.24
C ALA A 85 2.36 -9.07 21.73
N ALA A 86 2.10 -7.82 21.33
CA ALA A 86 1.97 -7.44 19.94
C ALA A 86 3.28 -7.63 19.15
N GLU A 87 4.43 -7.36 19.76
CA GLU A 87 5.74 -7.55 19.12
C GLU A 87 6.07 -9.03 18.92
N ASN A 88 5.73 -9.88 19.89
CA ASN A 88 5.85 -11.32 19.76
C ASN A 88 4.91 -11.88 18.68
N GLU A 89 3.67 -11.40 18.59
CA GLU A 89 2.73 -11.81 17.53
C GLU A 89 3.22 -11.36 16.15
N PHE A 90 3.84 -10.19 16.04
CA PHE A 90 4.38 -9.69 14.78
C PHE A 90 5.60 -10.49 14.27
N ILE A 91 6.43 -11.00 15.19
CA ILE A 91 7.65 -11.76 14.85
C ILE A 91 7.33 -13.22 14.46
N HIS A 92 6.21 -13.77 14.94
CA HIS A 92 5.82 -15.18 14.77
C HIS A 92 4.84 -15.42 13.63
#